data_AF-A0A4R5W722-F1
#
_entry.id   AF-A0A4R5W722-F1
#
_cell.length_a   1.000
_cell.length_b   1.000
_cell.length_c   1.000
_cell.angle_alpha   90.00
_cell.angle_beta   90.00
_cell.angle_gamma   90.00
#
_symmetry.space_group_name_H-M   'P 1'
#
loop_
_entity.id
_entity.type
_entity.pdbx_description
1 polymer ?
#
loop_
_entity_poly.entity_id
_entity_poly.type
_entity_poly.pdbx_seq_one_letter_code
_entity_poly.pdbx_strand_id
1 'polypeptide(L)'
;MAEPQKLVLPKDVVARARRTVDRHLKSWLFGASVDALTIRLGSPSEAAVAAQRAVVENWVHAWQDSRLDVRWEERRWPSLGRQLLPVVVTIEGADAIVAAAGETRRWQSLQQRRAQLQALDDGPQWSAVLVETFRYWNSLADNDFDRLLATVRWLRQNPDSGLLIRQLPIPGVDTKWLGTHRTAVTALAVPLGVPEHLGLRERELLRAVVIADPALRRGLPRIFAAPDGELAGLDFAASQVLVVENLQTLEALPDVPGTIAVFGWGDHAMLAVVEDDDVGVIGVDDDALMRTPRS
;
A
#
# COMPACT_ATOMS: atom_id res chain seq x y z
N MET A 1 -30.64 -23.89 -40.37
CA MET A 1 -31.34 -23.25 -39.25
C MET A 1 -30.57 -21.99 -38.90
N ALA A 2 -31.17 -20.81 -39.01
CA ALA A 2 -30.51 -19.57 -38.59
C ALA A 2 -30.28 -19.66 -37.08
N GLU A 3 -29.04 -19.40 -36.64
CA GLU A 3 -28.74 -19.28 -35.20
C GLU A 3 -29.71 -18.29 -34.55
N PRO A 4 -30.29 -18.62 -33.38
CA PRO A 4 -31.15 -17.67 -32.69
C PRO A 4 -30.33 -16.42 -32.35
N GLN A 5 -30.80 -15.27 -32.80
CA GLN A 5 -30.13 -14.00 -32.52
C GLN A 5 -30.11 -13.78 -30.99
N LYS A 6 -28.91 -13.52 -30.45
CA LYS A 6 -28.72 -13.34 -29.01
C LYS A 6 -29.55 -12.17 -28.49
N LEU A 7 -30.51 -12.47 -27.61
CA LEU A 7 -31.27 -11.48 -26.84
C LEU A 7 -30.47 -11.09 -25.60
N VAL A 8 -30.12 -9.81 -25.50
CA VAL A 8 -29.34 -9.24 -24.39
C VAL A 8 -30.29 -8.87 -23.26
N LEU A 9 -29.99 -9.33 -22.05
CA LEU A 9 -30.76 -8.98 -20.84
C LEU A 9 -30.15 -7.76 -20.13
N PRO A 10 -30.90 -7.07 -19.27
CA PRO A 10 -30.38 -5.94 -18.48
C PRO A 10 -29.08 -6.26 -17.71
N LYS A 11 -28.97 -7.47 -17.15
CA LYS A 11 -27.77 -7.95 -16.45
C LYS A 11 -26.52 -8.00 -17.35
N ASP A 12 -26.69 -8.24 -18.65
CA ASP A 12 -25.59 -8.26 -19.61
C ASP A 12 -25.08 -6.84 -19.89
N VAL A 13 -25.98 -5.85 -19.89
CA VAL A 13 -25.62 -4.43 -19.96
C VAL A 13 -24.86 -4.00 -18.71
N VAL A 14 -25.30 -4.39 -17.51
CA VAL A 14 -24.55 -4.15 -16.26
C VAL A 14 -23.15 -4.77 -16.32
N ALA A 15 -23.02 -6.02 -16.77
CA ALA A 15 -21.73 -6.68 -16.91
C ALA A 15 -20.83 -6.03 -17.99
N ARG A 16 -21.42 -5.45 -19.03
CA ARG A 16 -20.68 -4.66 -20.03
C ARG A 16 -20.25 -3.30 -19.46
N ALA A 17 -21.11 -2.64 -18.70
CA ALA A 17 -20.80 -1.38 -18.01
C ALA A 17 -19.63 -1.58 -17.05
N ARG A 18 -19.65 -2.60 -16.18
CA ARG A 18 -18.54 -2.94 -15.27
C ARG A 18 -17.20 -3.10 -16.00
N ARG A 19 -17.16 -3.92 -17.06
CA ARG A 19 -15.95 -4.09 -17.88
C ARG A 19 -15.47 -2.80 -18.54
N THR A 20 -16.39 -1.89 -18.86
CA THR A 20 -16.07 -0.58 -19.44
C THR A 20 -15.48 0.33 -18.37
N VAL A 21 -16.09 0.36 -17.18
CA VAL A 21 -15.56 1.06 -15.99
C VAL A 21 -14.16 0.54 -15.68
N ASP A 22 -13.94 -0.76 -15.49
CA ASP A 22 -12.63 -1.31 -15.14
C ASP A 22 -11.52 -0.92 -16.12
N ARG A 23 -11.84 -0.84 -17.41
CA ARG A 23 -10.88 -0.45 -18.46
C ARG A 23 -10.57 1.04 -18.45
N HIS A 24 -11.57 1.88 -18.19
CA HIS A 24 -11.48 3.32 -18.43
C HIS A 24 -11.52 4.18 -17.15
N LEU A 25 -11.69 3.57 -15.98
CA LEU A 25 -11.83 4.24 -14.68
C LEU A 25 -10.74 5.28 -14.45
N LYS A 26 -9.48 4.87 -14.63
CA LYS A 26 -8.32 5.76 -14.49
C LYS A 26 -8.41 6.92 -15.47
N SER A 27 -8.57 6.65 -16.77
CA SER A 27 -8.61 7.70 -17.79
C SER A 27 -9.75 8.69 -17.59
N TRP A 28 -10.95 8.21 -17.23
CA TRP A 28 -12.10 9.08 -16.95
C TRP A 28 -11.86 9.95 -15.71
N LEU A 29 -11.24 9.37 -14.66
CA LEU A 29 -10.93 10.12 -13.44
C LEU A 29 -10.00 11.31 -13.71
N PHE A 30 -9.14 11.20 -14.72
CA PHE A 30 -8.20 12.23 -15.15
C PHE A 30 -8.66 12.98 -16.42
N GLY A 31 -9.96 12.96 -16.73
CA GLY A 31 -10.57 13.87 -17.71
C GLY A 31 -10.55 13.42 -19.17
N ALA A 32 -10.28 12.14 -19.45
CA ALA A 32 -10.45 11.63 -20.82
C ALA A 32 -11.91 11.69 -21.26
N SER A 33 -12.14 11.90 -22.56
CA SER A 33 -13.47 11.86 -23.15
C SER A 33 -14.14 10.50 -22.93
N VAL A 34 -15.46 10.53 -22.75
CA VAL A 34 -16.26 9.33 -22.49
C VAL A 34 -17.17 9.09 -23.68
N ASP A 35 -16.92 8.00 -24.40
CA ASP A 35 -17.82 7.54 -25.45
C ASP A 35 -19.09 6.95 -24.84
N ALA A 36 -20.23 7.17 -25.51
CA ALA A 36 -21.48 6.59 -25.09
C ALA A 36 -21.44 5.05 -25.18
N LEU A 37 -21.92 4.38 -24.14
CA LEU A 37 -22.05 2.93 -24.14
C LEU A 37 -23.36 2.52 -24.82
N THR A 38 -23.28 2.21 -26.11
CA THR A 38 -24.43 1.77 -26.91
C THR A 38 -24.43 0.25 -27.06
N ILE A 39 -25.55 -0.39 -26.71
CA ILE A 39 -25.71 -1.85 -26.76
C ILE A 39 -27.02 -2.21 -27.48
N ARG A 40 -26.91 -2.94 -28.58
CA ARG A 40 -28.06 -3.52 -29.29
C ARG A 40 -28.61 -4.68 -28.47
N LEU A 41 -29.92 -4.68 -28.23
CA LEU A 41 -30.56 -5.62 -27.31
C LEU A 41 -30.98 -6.93 -27.96
N GLY A 42 -31.11 -6.94 -29.29
CA GLY A 42 -31.67 -8.03 -30.06
C GLY A 42 -32.60 -7.49 -31.14
N SER A 43 -32.88 -8.31 -32.15
CA SER A 43 -33.81 -7.94 -33.23
C SER A 43 -34.52 -9.20 -33.76
N PRO A 44 -35.24 -9.94 -32.90
CA PRO A 44 -35.84 -11.21 -33.30
C PRO A 44 -36.78 -11.01 -34.50
N SER A 45 -36.75 -11.98 -35.43
CA SER A 45 -37.67 -12.04 -36.56
C SER A 45 -39.04 -12.57 -36.14
N GLU A 46 -40.08 -12.35 -36.94
CA GLU A 46 -41.42 -12.90 -36.70
C GLU A 46 -41.39 -14.41 -36.43
N ALA A 47 -40.64 -15.17 -37.25
CA ALA A 47 -40.50 -16.62 -37.09
C ALA A 47 -39.83 -17.00 -35.75
N ALA A 48 -38.83 -16.23 -35.29
CA ALA A 48 -38.17 -16.48 -34.01
C ALA A 48 -39.10 -16.18 -32.83
N VAL A 49 -39.89 -15.11 -32.91
CA VAL A 49 -40.88 -14.79 -31.87
C VAL A 49 -41.99 -15.84 -31.83
N ALA A 50 -42.50 -16.29 -32.97
CA ALA A 50 -43.52 -17.34 -33.04
C ALA A 50 -43.01 -18.68 -32.47
N ALA A 51 -41.75 -19.04 -32.76
CA ALA A 51 -41.14 -20.29 -32.29
C ALA A 51 -40.74 -20.27 -30.81
N GLN A 52 -40.38 -19.10 -30.25
CA GLN A 52 -39.84 -18.96 -28.89
C GLN A 52 -40.55 -17.86 -28.09
N ARG A 53 -41.88 -17.84 -28.17
CA ARG A 53 -42.71 -16.75 -27.62
C ARG A 53 -42.41 -16.41 -26.17
N ALA A 54 -42.39 -17.41 -25.28
CA ALA A 54 -42.13 -17.19 -23.86
C ALA A 54 -40.74 -16.57 -23.57
N VAL A 55 -39.72 -16.93 -24.36
CA VAL A 55 -38.36 -16.37 -24.21
C VAL A 55 -38.34 -14.89 -24.58
N VAL A 56 -39.01 -14.53 -25.68
CA VAL A 56 -39.10 -13.15 -26.15
C VAL A 56 -39.96 -12.31 -25.20
N GLU A 57 -41.09 -12.82 -24.72
CA GLU A 57 -41.95 -12.14 -23.74
C GLU A 57 -41.19 -11.88 -22.43
N ASN A 58 -40.49 -12.88 -21.89
CA ASN A 58 -39.66 -12.70 -20.69
C ASN A 58 -38.54 -11.66 -20.90
N TRP A 59 -37.92 -11.66 -22.08
CA TRP A 59 -36.91 -10.67 -22.44
C TRP A 59 -37.50 -9.24 -22.52
N VAL A 60 -38.67 -9.08 -23.14
CA VAL A 60 -39.40 -7.80 -23.19
C VAL A 60 -39.75 -7.33 -21.78
N HIS A 61 -40.32 -8.20 -20.94
CA HIS A 61 -40.66 -7.87 -19.56
C HIS A 61 -39.44 -7.45 -18.74
N ALA A 62 -38.31 -8.15 -18.87
CA ALA A 62 -37.07 -7.76 -18.20
C ALA A 62 -36.62 -6.34 -18.59
N TRP A 63 -36.88 -5.90 -19.81
CA TRP A 63 -36.58 -4.54 -20.26
C TRP A 63 -37.62 -3.49 -19.83
N GLN A 64 -38.88 -3.88 -19.66
CA GLN A 64 -39.91 -3.01 -19.08
C GLN A 64 -39.66 -2.71 -17.60
N ASP A 65 -39.14 -3.70 -16.85
CA ASP A 65 -38.79 -3.55 -15.44
C ASP A 65 -37.44 -2.86 -15.21
N SER A 66 -36.65 -2.65 -16.28
CA SER A 66 -35.35 -2.03 -16.22
C SER A 66 -35.45 -0.52 -15.97
N ARG A 67 -34.53 0.02 -15.17
CA ARG A 67 -34.37 1.47 -14.94
C ARG A 67 -33.47 2.15 -15.98
N LEU A 68 -32.91 1.39 -16.92
CA LEU A 68 -32.07 1.94 -17.98
C LEU A 68 -32.94 2.61 -19.05
N ASP A 69 -32.40 3.63 -19.69
CA ASP A 69 -33.07 4.24 -20.84
C ASP A 69 -32.96 3.30 -22.06
N VAL A 70 -34.12 2.84 -22.53
CA VAL A 70 -34.24 1.84 -23.60
C VAL A 70 -35.01 2.47 -24.75
N ARG A 71 -34.43 2.42 -25.94
CA ARG A 71 -35.18 2.72 -27.16
C ARG A 71 -36.00 1.51 -27.58
N TRP A 72 -37.30 1.73 -27.69
CA TRP A 72 -38.28 0.77 -28.17
C TRP A 72 -38.64 1.03 -29.63
N GLU A 73 -39.07 -0.02 -30.34
CA GLU A 73 -39.49 0.04 -31.73
C GLU A 73 -40.76 -0.78 -31.94
N GLU A 74 -41.77 -0.17 -32.57
CA GLU A 74 -42.97 -0.89 -33.00
C GLU A 74 -42.65 -1.68 -34.28
N ARG A 75 -42.94 -2.98 -34.27
CA ARG A 75 -42.91 -3.85 -35.44
C ARG A 75 -44.29 -4.38 -35.75
N ARG A 76 -44.59 -4.51 -37.04
CA ARG A 76 -45.85 -5.06 -37.53
C ARG A 76 -45.58 -6.34 -38.29
N TRP A 77 -46.22 -7.41 -37.83
CA TRP A 77 -46.07 -8.75 -38.38
C TRP A 77 -47.42 -9.33 -38.76
N PRO A 78 -47.56 -9.97 -39.94
CA PRO A 78 -48.82 -10.57 -40.38
C PRO A 78 -49.46 -11.52 -39.36
N SER A 79 -48.66 -12.35 -38.68
CA SER A 79 -49.17 -13.37 -37.74
C SER A 79 -49.26 -12.91 -36.28
N LEU A 80 -48.49 -11.89 -35.90
CA LEU A 80 -48.37 -11.44 -34.50
C LEU A 80 -48.87 -10.00 -34.28
N GLY A 81 -49.32 -9.31 -35.32
CA GLY A 81 -49.81 -7.94 -35.25
C GLY A 81 -48.72 -6.93 -34.86
N ARG A 82 -49.11 -5.91 -34.09
CA ARG A 82 -48.20 -4.88 -33.56
C ARG A 82 -47.48 -5.39 -32.32
N GLN A 83 -46.16 -5.31 -32.31
CA GLN A 83 -45.29 -5.70 -31.21
C GLN A 83 -44.33 -4.56 -30.89
N LEU A 84 -44.19 -4.20 -29.61
CA LEU A 84 -43.22 -3.20 -29.16
C LEU A 84 -42.00 -3.92 -28.59
N LEU A 85 -40.85 -3.77 -29.23
CA LEU A 85 -39.63 -4.51 -28.87
C LEU A 85 -38.52 -3.55 -28.42
N PRO A 86 -37.71 -3.94 -27.42
CA PRO A 86 -36.57 -3.15 -26.98
C PRO A 86 -35.42 -3.37 -27.98
N VAL A 87 -34.79 -2.30 -28.46
CA VAL A 87 -33.81 -2.39 -29.56
C VAL A 87 -32.41 -1.98 -29.16
N VAL A 88 -32.26 -0.92 -28.38
CA VAL A 88 -30.95 -0.39 -28.00
C VAL A 88 -31.04 0.33 -26.66
N VAL A 89 -29.97 0.19 -25.86
CA VAL A 89 -29.67 1.04 -24.71
C VAL A 89 -28.47 1.91 -25.07
N THR A 90 -28.55 3.20 -24.74
CA THR A 90 -27.43 4.14 -24.83
C THR A 90 -27.24 4.77 -23.47
N ILE A 91 -26.02 4.69 -22.93
CA ILE A 91 -25.67 5.29 -21.64
C ILE A 91 -24.57 6.32 -21.89
N GLU A 92 -24.84 7.57 -21.55
CA GLU A 92 -23.96 8.71 -21.87
C GLU A 92 -23.20 9.20 -20.63
N GLY A 93 -21.89 9.39 -20.78
CA GLY A 93 -21.03 9.92 -19.72
C GLY A 93 -20.60 8.90 -18.66
N ALA A 94 -19.50 9.22 -17.98
CA ALA A 94 -18.87 8.29 -17.02
C ALA A 94 -19.80 7.99 -15.84
N ASP A 95 -20.44 9.00 -15.27
CA ASP A 95 -21.32 8.83 -14.10
C ASP A 95 -22.48 7.87 -14.37
N ALA A 96 -23.11 7.96 -15.54
CA ALA A 96 -24.21 7.08 -15.91
C ALA A 96 -23.72 5.64 -16.19
N ILE A 97 -22.58 5.48 -16.86
CA ILE A 97 -21.98 4.14 -17.10
C ILE A 97 -21.58 3.48 -15.76
N VAL A 98 -20.99 4.25 -14.85
CA VAL A 98 -20.66 3.80 -13.49
C VAL A 98 -21.92 3.46 -12.69
N ALA A 99 -22.97 4.27 -12.78
CA ALA A 99 -24.24 4.00 -12.12
C ALA A 99 -24.87 2.69 -12.64
N ALA A 100 -24.84 2.47 -13.95
CA ALA A 100 -25.27 1.22 -14.56
C ALA A 100 -24.42 0.02 -14.13
N ALA A 101 -23.13 0.22 -13.83
CA ALA A 101 -22.25 -0.81 -13.28
C ALA A 101 -22.52 -1.12 -11.79
N GLY A 102 -23.22 -0.23 -11.08
CA GLY A 102 -23.45 -0.29 -9.63
C GLY A 102 -22.27 0.22 -8.80
N GLU A 103 -21.40 1.06 -9.37
CA GLU A 103 -20.13 1.50 -8.77
C GLU A 103 -20.10 2.97 -8.34
N THR A 104 -21.27 3.63 -8.24
CA THR A 104 -21.38 5.06 -7.94
C THR A 104 -20.60 5.50 -6.71
N ARG A 105 -20.66 4.72 -5.62
CA ARG A 105 -19.92 5.04 -4.38
C ARG A 105 -18.40 5.00 -4.58
N ARG A 106 -17.89 3.99 -5.27
CA ARG A 106 -16.46 3.84 -5.58
C ARG A 106 -15.99 5.02 -6.43
N TRP A 107 -16.77 5.38 -7.45
CA TRP A 107 -16.45 6.49 -8.34
C TRP A 107 -16.43 7.84 -7.61
N GLN A 108 -17.45 8.13 -6.79
CA GLN A 108 -17.49 9.34 -5.97
C GLN A 108 -16.32 9.43 -5.00
N SER A 109 -15.99 8.32 -4.31
CA SER A 109 -14.81 8.26 -3.43
C SER A 109 -13.52 8.56 -4.19
N LEU A 110 -13.32 7.95 -5.37
CA LEU A 110 -12.13 8.23 -6.19
C LEU A 110 -12.05 9.68 -6.68
N GLN A 111 -13.17 10.28 -7.06
CA GLN A 111 -13.23 11.71 -7.43
C GLN A 111 -12.85 12.60 -6.25
N GLN A 112 -13.38 12.31 -5.05
CA GLN A 112 -13.05 13.04 -3.83
C GLN A 112 -11.57 12.88 -3.46
N ARG A 113 -11.04 11.65 -3.49
CA ARG A 113 -9.62 11.35 -3.24
C ARG A 113 -8.71 12.12 -4.21
N ARG A 114 -9.04 12.11 -5.51
CA ARG A 114 -8.32 12.90 -6.52
C ARG A 114 -8.35 14.38 -6.18
N ALA A 115 -9.51 14.94 -5.83
CA ALA A 115 -9.63 16.36 -5.50
C ALA A 115 -8.80 16.74 -4.26
N GLN A 116 -8.81 15.89 -3.22
CA GLN A 116 -8.02 16.11 -2.00
C GLN A 116 -6.51 16.03 -2.22
N LEU A 117 -6.06 15.12 -3.10
CA LEU A 117 -4.67 15.02 -3.51
C LEU A 117 -4.26 16.16 -4.45
N GLN A 118 -5.13 16.56 -5.38
CA GLN A 118 -4.90 17.71 -6.27
C GLN A 118 -4.70 19.00 -5.45
N ALA A 119 -5.48 19.19 -4.38
CA ALA A 119 -5.35 20.36 -3.51
C ALA A 119 -4.03 20.43 -2.73
N LEU A 120 -3.14 19.43 -2.84
CA LEU A 120 -1.80 19.52 -2.28
C LEU A 120 -0.89 20.43 -3.10
N ASP A 121 -1.11 20.53 -4.42
CA ASP A 121 -0.28 21.36 -5.29
C ASP A 121 -1.00 21.71 -6.61
N ASP A 122 -0.92 22.96 -7.02
CA ASP A 122 -1.52 23.44 -8.28
C ASP A 122 -0.50 23.50 -9.43
N GLY A 123 0.70 22.95 -9.23
CA GLY A 123 1.76 22.91 -10.23
C GLY A 123 1.38 22.05 -11.45
N PRO A 124 1.83 22.43 -12.66
CA PRO A 124 1.45 21.74 -13.90
C PRO A 124 1.95 20.29 -13.96
N GLN A 125 2.98 19.95 -13.19
CA GLN A 125 3.54 18.60 -13.14
C GLN A 125 2.80 17.70 -12.13
N TRP A 126 2.09 18.28 -11.16
CA TRP A 126 1.42 17.52 -10.11
C TRP A 126 0.31 16.61 -10.65
N SER A 127 -0.42 17.06 -11.68
CA SER A 127 -1.44 16.24 -12.32
C SER A 127 -0.85 14.95 -12.91
N ALA A 128 0.36 14.99 -13.47
CA ALA A 128 1.03 13.81 -14.00
C ALA A 128 1.43 12.84 -12.87
N VAL A 129 1.92 13.37 -11.75
CA VAL A 129 2.21 12.57 -10.54
C VAL A 129 0.96 11.84 -10.05
N LEU A 130 -0.21 12.50 -10.00
CA LEU A 130 -1.46 11.85 -9.58
C LEU A 130 -1.87 10.72 -10.54
N VAL A 131 -1.67 10.90 -11.84
CA VAL A 131 -1.90 9.87 -12.85
C VAL A 131 -0.98 8.67 -12.64
N GLU A 132 0.31 8.90 -12.41
CA GLU A 132 1.32 7.84 -12.22
C GLU A 132 1.12 7.08 -10.91
N THR A 133 0.76 7.80 -9.83
CA THR A 133 0.58 7.25 -8.49
C THR A 133 -0.80 6.66 -8.24
N PHE A 134 -1.75 6.77 -9.19
CA PHE A 134 -3.13 6.25 -9.08
C PHE A 134 -3.21 4.84 -8.48
N ARG A 135 -2.29 3.95 -8.87
CA ARG A 135 -2.26 2.56 -8.39
C ARG A 135 -2.13 2.45 -6.86
N TYR A 136 -1.50 3.42 -6.21
CA TYR A 136 -1.18 3.39 -4.78
C TYR A 136 -2.34 3.81 -3.89
N TRP A 137 -3.27 4.62 -4.40
CA TRP A 137 -4.36 5.18 -3.59
C TRP A 137 -5.76 4.80 -4.04
N ASN A 138 -5.93 4.23 -5.24
CA ASN A 138 -7.27 3.84 -5.73
C ASN A 138 -7.91 2.71 -4.91
N SER A 139 -7.09 1.81 -4.34
CA SER A 139 -7.55 0.61 -3.63
C SER A 139 -7.35 0.68 -2.12
N LEU A 140 -6.88 1.81 -1.59
CA LEU A 140 -6.74 1.99 -0.15
C LEU A 140 -8.11 1.97 0.52
N ALA A 141 -8.17 1.41 1.73
CA ALA A 141 -9.29 1.65 2.62
C ALA A 141 -9.37 3.14 2.97
N ASP A 142 -10.56 3.64 3.30
CA ASP A 142 -10.77 5.09 3.53
C ASP A 142 -9.87 5.63 4.65
N ASN A 143 -9.71 4.86 5.74
CA ASN A 143 -8.81 5.22 6.84
C ASN A 143 -7.33 5.31 6.43
N ASP A 144 -6.86 4.42 5.55
CA ASP A 144 -5.49 4.43 5.06
C ASP A 144 -5.27 5.54 4.03
N PHE A 145 -6.28 5.88 3.24
CA PHE A 145 -6.24 7.06 2.39
C PHE A 145 -6.15 8.35 3.22
N ASP A 146 -6.95 8.48 4.28
CA ASP A 146 -6.91 9.64 5.18
C ASP A 146 -5.53 9.79 5.85
N ARG A 147 -4.94 8.68 6.30
CA ARG A 147 -3.57 8.64 6.85
C ARG A 147 -2.51 9.00 5.80
N LEU A 148 -2.64 8.49 4.57
CA LEU A 148 -1.75 8.83 3.45
C LEU A 148 -1.78 10.34 3.19
N LEU A 149 -2.97 10.91 3.05
CA LEU A 149 -3.17 12.32 2.81
C LEU A 149 -2.63 13.18 3.95
N ALA A 150 -2.90 12.82 5.20
CA ALA A 150 -2.38 13.51 6.38
C ALA A 150 -0.85 13.45 6.46
N THR A 151 -0.26 12.28 6.17
CA THR A 151 1.19 12.06 6.18
C THR A 151 1.87 12.91 5.12
N VAL A 152 1.40 12.87 3.87
CA VAL A 152 1.97 13.66 2.77
C VAL A 152 1.86 15.16 3.06
N ARG A 153 0.72 15.63 3.59
CA ARG A 153 0.56 17.03 4.02
C ARG A 153 1.55 17.45 5.09
N TRP A 154 1.69 16.62 6.13
CA TRP A 154 2.57 16.92 7.24
C TRP A 154 4.05 16.93 6.82
N LEU A 155 4.46 15.95 6.02
CA LEU A 155 5.83 15.87 5.48
C LEU A 155 6.16 17.07 4.60
N ARG A 156 5.23 17.49 3.73
CA ARG A 156 5.42 18.71 2.92
C ARG A 156 5.64 19.96 3.77
N GLN A 157 4.99 20.04 4.93
CA GLN A 157 5.13 21.17 5.86
C GLN A 157 6.40 21.06 6.73
N ASN A 158 6.98 19.85 6.86
CA ASN A 158 8.11 19.55 7.73
C ASN A 158 9.12 18.61 7.02
N PRO A 159 9.72 19.04 5.88
CA PRO A 159 10.46 18.15 4.98
C PRO A 159 11.70 17.51 5.60
N ASP A 160 12.30 18.12 6.63
CA ASP A 160 13.51 17.63 7.31
C ASP A 160 13.30 17.52 8.82
N SER A 161 12.13 17.02 9.24
CA SER A 161 11.73 17.05 10.65
C SER A 161 12.69 16.36 11.63
N GLY A 162 13.46 15.36 11.18
CA GLY A 162 14.31 14.53 12.04
C GLY A 162 13.54 13.71 13.08
N LEU A 163 12.21 13.62 12.95
CA LEU A 163 11.36 12.89 13.89
C LEU A 163 11.33 11.40 13.56
N LEU A 164 11.18 10.58 14.59
CA LEU A 164 10.80 9.18 14.43
C LEU A 164 9.33 9.12 13.97
N ILE A 165 8.98 8.10 13.19
CA ILE A 165 7.61 7.91 12.67
C ILE A 165 6.51 7.95 13.75
N ARG A 166 6.78 7.41 14.94
CA ARG A 166 5.82 7.42 16.06
C ARG A 166 5.66 8.77 16.75
N GLN A 167 6.52 9.73 16.44
CA GLN A 167 6.41 11.12 16.92
C GLN A 167 5.56 11.99 16.00
N LEU A 168 5.18 11.49 14.82
CA LEU A 168 4.31 12.23 13.92
C LEU A 168 2.94 12.43 14.59
N PRO A 169 2.38 13.66 14.59
CA PRO A 169 1.09 13.96 15.21
C PRO A 169 -0.08 13.49 14.32
N ILE A 170 -0.03 12.25 13.85
CA ILE A 170 -0.98 11.67 12.90
C ILE A 170 -1.49 10.33 13.46
N PRO A 171 -2.74 10.28 13.95
CA PRO A 171 -3.29 9.09 14.56
C PRO A 171 -3.24 7.85 13.64
N GLY A 172 -2.66 6.77 14.16
CA GLY A 172 -2.57 5.48 13.46
C GLY A 172 -1.48 5.39 12.39
N VAL A 173 -0.60 6.39 12.30
CA VAL A 173 0.65 6.31 11.52
C VAL A 173 1.76 5.79 12.42
N ASP A 174 2.12 4.53 12.27
CA ASP A 174 3.24 3.89 12.96
C ASP A 174 4.25 3.31 11.96
N THR A 175 5.32 2.70 12.46
CA THR A 175 6.37 2.07 11.64
C THR A 175 5.82 0.99 10.71
N LYS A 176 4.82 0.22 11.15
CA LYS A 176 4.22 -0.86 10.34
C LYS A 176 3.36 -0.28 9.22
N TRP A 177 2.59 0.76 9.54
CA TRP A 177 1.78 1.48 8.56
C TRP A 177 2.67 2.13 7.50
N LEU A 178 3.71 2.88 7.92
CA LEU A 178 4.64 3.49 6.98
C LEU A 178 5.41 2.45 6.17
N GLY A 179 5.85 1.34 6.79
CA GLY A 179 6.51 0.24 6.08
C GLY A 179 5.64 -0.34 4.95
N THR A 180 4.36 -0.57 5.23
CA THR A 180 3.38 -1.06 4.23
C THR A 180 3.13 -0.03 3.10
N HIS A 181 3.09 1.26 3.43
CA HIS A 181 2.68 2.32 2.51
C HIS A 181 3.83 3.22 2.01
N ARG A 182 5.10 2.85 2.27
CA ARG A 182 6.27 3.72 2.02
C ARG A 182 6.31 4.21 0.58
N THR A 183 6.12 3.30 -0.38
CA THR A 183 6.13 3.64 -1.80
C THR A 183 5.04 4.65 -2.16
N ALA A 184 3.85 4.55 -1.56
CA ALA A 184 2.75 5.49 -1.80
C ALA A 184 3.07 6.88 -1.22
N VAL A 185 3.60 6.92 0.00
CA VAL A 185 3.99 8.16 0.68
C VAL A 185 5.12 8.85 -0.08
N THR A 186 6.20 8.13 -0.39
CA THR A 186 7.36 8.67 -1.12
C THR A 186 6.96 9.17 -2.51
N ALA A 187 6.17 8.40 -3.28
CA ALA A 187 5.79 8.80 -4.63
C ALA A 187 4.91 10.06 -4.69
N LEU A 188 4.20 10.39 -3.60
CA LEU A 188 3.43 11.63 -3.49
C LEU A 188 4.23 12.76 -2.82
N ALA A 189 5.05 12.46 -1.81
CA ALA A 189 5.76 13.46 -1.03
C ALA A 189 6.99 14.02 -1.74
N VAL A 190 7.77 13.18 -2.45
CA VAL A 190 9.01 13.61 -3.11
C VAL A 190 8.76 14.68 -4.17
N PRO A 191 7.76 14.55 -5.07
CA PRO A 191 7.45 15.63 -6.02
C PRO A 191 6.99 16.94 -5.37
N LEU A 192 6.62 16.91 -4.08
CA LEU A 192 6.27 18.10 -3.29
C LEU A 192 7.47 18.70 -2.56
N GLY A 193 8.70 18.26 -2.86
CA GLY A 193 9.94 18.76 -2.28
C GLY A 193 10.38 18.07 -1.00
N VAL A 194 9.75 16.95 -0.62
CA VAL A 194 10.19 16.13 0.52
C VAL A 194 11.36 15.23 0.11
N PRO A 195 12.40 15.05 0.93
CA PRO A 195 13.48 14.11 0.63
C PRO A 195 13.00 12.66 0.45
N GLU A 196 13.75 11.82 -0.29
CA GLU A 196 13.39 10.41 -0.50
C GLU A 196 13.32 9.59 0.80
N HIS A 197 14.16 9.94 1.78
CA HIS A 197 14.14 9.36 3.13
C HIS A 197 13.04 9.95 4.03
N LEU A 198 12.18 10.82 3.46
CA LEU A 198 11.04 11.48 4.09
C LEU A 198 11.40 12.48 5.19
N GLY A 199 12.68 12.84 5.36
CA GLY A 199 13.12 13.70 6.46
C GLY A 199 12.83 13.13 7.85
N LEU A 200 12.62 11.81 7.93
CA LEU A 200 12.37 11.09 9.15
C LEU A 200 13.67 10.47 9.66
N ARG A 201 13.85 10.48 10.97
CA ARG A 201 14.95 9.79 11.61
C ARG A 201 14.64 8.30 11.71
N GLU A 202 15.63 7.47 11.46
CA GLU A 202 15.55 6.04 11.72
C GLU A 202 15.78 5.75 13.20
N ARG A 203 15.15 4.69 13.71
CA ARG A 203 15.39 4.28 15.09
C ARG A 203 16.81 3.72 15.19
N GLU A 204 17.59 4.29 16.09
CA GLU A 204 18.91 3.76 16.44
C GLU A 204 18.77 2.37 17.08
N LEU A 205 19.61 1.44 16.63
CA LEU A 205 19.72 0.12 17.23
C LEU A 205 20.48 0.24 18.54
N LEU A 206 20.01 -0.47 19.56
CA LEU A 206 20.69 -0.55 20.84
C LEU A 206 21.59 -1.78 20.83
N ARG A 207 22.85 -1.61 21.19
CA ARG A 207 23.81 -2.70 21.34
C ARG A 207 23.87 -3.11 22.80
N ALA A 208 23.65 -4.40 23.07
CA ALA A 208 23.78 -4.94 24.41
C ALA A 208 25.26 -4.95 24.82
N VAL A 209 25.51 -4.60 26.07
CA VAL A 209 26.84 -4.50 26.68
C VAL A 209 26.81 -5.18 28.04
N VAL A 210 27.86 -5.94 28.34
CA VAL A 210 28.11 -6.56 29.64
C VAL A 210 29.38 -6.00 30.22
N ILE A 211 29.27 -5.36 31.38
CA ILE A 211 30.42 -4.99 32.21
C ILE A 211 30.79 -6.21 33.04
N ALA A 212 31.63 -7.07 32.46
CA ALA A 212 32.03 -8.35 33.05
C ALA A 212 32.83 -8.14 34.34
N ASP A 213 33.64 -7.07 34.44
CA ASP A 213 34.35 -6.75 35.68
C ASP A 213 33.43 -6.06 36.71
N PRO A 214 33.20 -6.64 37.90
CA PRO A 214 32.45 -5.98 38.98
C PRO A 214 33.01 -4.62 39.41
N ALA A 215 34.33 -4.41 39.35
CA ALA A 215 34.98 -3.17 39.76
C ALA A 215 34.72 -2.01 38.78
N LEU A 216 34.48 -2.32 37.50
CA LEU A 216 34.17 -1.33 36.46
C LEU A 216 32.70 -0.86 36.50
N ARG A 217 31.81 -1.62 37.15
CA ARG A 217 30.38 -1.30 37.20
C ARG A 217 30.13 0.05 37.86
N ARG A 218 30.82 0.40 38.96
CA ARG A 218 30.73 1.71 39.65
C ARG A 218 29.29 2.26 39.81
N GLY A 219 28.32 1.37 40.12
CA GLY A 219 26.91 1.71 40.26
C GLY A 219 26.04 1.54 39.00
N LEU A 220 26.64 1.27 37.85
CA LEU A 220 25.97 0.87 36.60
C LEU A 220 25.46 -0.58 36.67
N PRO A 221 24.39 -0.92 35.93
CA PRO A 221 23.97 -2.30 35.78
C PRO A 221 25.05 -3.14 35.09
N ARG A 222 25.13 -4.44 35.43
CA ARG A 222 26.04 -5.39 34.75
C ARG A 222 25.73 -5.49 33.26
N ILE A 223 24.46 -5.47 32.88
CA ILE A 223 23.99 -5.56 31.50
C ILE A 223 23.14 -4.35 31.17
N PHE A 224 23.43 -3.68 30.06
CA PHE A 224 22.62 -2.59 29.53
C PHE A 224 22.66 -2.58 28.00
N ALA A 225 21.88 -1.71 27.37
CA ALA A 225 21.98 -1.48 25.94
C ALA A 225 21.86 0.00 25.63
N ALA A 226 22.70 0.48 24.72
CA ALA A 226 22.72 1.87 24.28
C ALA A 226 23.07 1.95 22.78
N PRO A 227 22.77 3.06 22.09
CA PRO A 227 23.22 3.28 20.71
C PRO A 227 24.75 3.28 20.61
N ASP A 228 25.29 2.85 19.47
CA ASP A 228 26.74 2.81 19.23
C ASP A 228 27.41 4.17 19.45
N GLY A 229 26.74 5.27 19.08
CA GLY A 229 27.25 6.61 19.29
C GLY A 229 27.38 7.00 20.77
N GLU A 230 26.47 6.55 21.63
CA GLU A 230 26.58 6.75 23.08
C GLU A 230 27.68 5.87 23.67
N LEU A 231 27.77 4.60 23.23
CA LEU A 231 28.79 3.66 23.69
C LEU A 231 30.20 4.14 23.35
N ALA A 232 30.42 4.72 22.16
CA ALA A 232 31.70 5.27 21.75
C ALA A 232 32.18 6.44 22.64
N GLY A 233 31.26 7.10 23.35
CA GLY A 233 31.58 8.17 24.29
C GLY A 233 31.84 7.70 25.73
N LEU A 234 31.68 6.40 26.04
CA LEU A 234 31.89 5.88 27.38
C LEU A 234 33.38 5.63 27.64
N ASP A 235 33.91 6.27 28.68
CA ASP A 235 35.27 6.07 29.16
C ASP A 235 35.29 4.99 30.25
N PHE A 236 35.41 3.73 29.81
CA PHE A 236 35.66 2.63 30.72
C PHE A 236 37.16 2.33 30.77
N ALA A 237 37.72 2.29 31.98
CA ALA A 237 39.07 1.80 32.23
C ALA A 237 39.16 0.25 32.11
N ALA A 238 38.56 -0.32 31.07
CA ALA A 238 38.67 -1.73 30.73
C ALA A 238 40.00 -1.99 30.02
N SER A 239 40.63 -3.12 30.34
CA SER A 239 41.85 -3.58 29.68
C SER A 239 41.55 -4.39 28.41
N GLN A 240 40.31 -4.84 28.22
CA GLN A 240 39.90 -5.60 27.04
C GLN A 240 38.41 -5.46 26.72
N VAL A 241 38.10 -5.54 25.42
CA VAL A 241 36.73 -5.57 24.90
C VAL A 241 36.51 -6.88 24.14
N LEU A 242 35.50 -7.64 24.56
CA LEU A 242 35.06 -8.85 23.88
C LEU A 242 33.86 -8.53 22.97
N VAL A 243 33.92 -8.94 21.71
CA VAL A 243 32.76 -8.88 20.81
C VAL A 243 32.15 -10.26 20.74
N VAL A 244 30.88 -10.38 21.13
CA VAL A 244 30.17 -11.67 21.20
C VAL A 244 28.97 -11.64 20.27
N GLU A 245 28.92 -12.57 19.31
CA GLU A 245 27.86 -12.62 18.29
C GLU A 245 26.54 -13.22 18.80
N ASN A 246 26.60 -13.99 19.88
CA ASN A 246 25.43 -14.64 20.46
C ASN A 246 25.01 -13.92 21.75
N LEU A 247 23.78 -13.43 21.80
CA LEU A 247 23.27 -12.65 22.93
C LEU A 247 23.20 -13.48 24.21
N GLN A 248 22.86 -14.78 24.12
CA GLN A 248 22.84 -15.68 25.28
C GLN A 248 24.25 -15.93 25.82
N THR A 249 25.24 -16.11 24.93
CA THR A 249 26.66 -16.22 25.32
C THR A 249 27.12 -14.95 26.02
N LEU A 250 26.78 -13.78 25.49
CA LEU A 250 27.09 -12.48 26.08
C LEU A 250 26.52 -12.38 27.51
N GLU A 251 25.24 -12.71 27.70
CA GLU A 251 24.56 -12.67 29.01
C GLU A 251 25.16 -13.67 30.03
N ALA A 252 25.62 -14.82 29.54
CA ALA A 252 26.20 -15.90 30.34
C ALA A 252 27.68 -15.68 30.72
N LEU A 253 28.34 -14.65 30.19
CA LEU A 253 29.75 -14.37 30.50
C LEU A 253 29.98 -14.28 32.02
N PRO A 254 30.95 -15.01 32.59
CA PRO A 254 31.26 -14.90 34.00
C PRO A 254 31.82 -13.51 34.35
N ASP A 255 32.03 -13.25 35.64
CA ASP A 255 32.78 -12.06 36.05
C ASP A 255 34.23 -12.20 35.58
N VAL A 256 34.68 -11.30 34.71
CA VAL A 256 36.04 -11.28 34.15
C VAL A 256 36.67 -9.92 34.43
N PRO A 257 37.75 -9.85 35.23
CA PRO A 257 38.43 -8.59 35.53
C PRO A 257 38.87 -7.83 34.27
N GLY A 258 38.84 -6.49 34.34
CA GLY A 258 39.24 -5.59 33.26
C GLY A 258 38.44 -5.69 31.97
N THR A 259 37.26 -6.34 31.97
CA THR A 259 36.60 -6.75 30.71
C THR A 259 35.23 -6.10 30.54
N ILE A 260 34.99 -5.64 29.32
CA ILE A 260 33.66 -5.29 28.81
C ILE A 260 33.38 -6.18 27.60
N ALA A 261 32.16 -6.66 27.47
CA ALA A 261 31.72 -7.39 26.30
C ALA A 261 30.58 -6.67 25.60
N VAL A 262 30.55 -6.69 24.28
CA VAL A 262 29.52 -6.05 23.46
C VAL A 262 28.93 -7.05 22.49
N PHE A 263 27.63 -6.93 22.25
CA PHE A 263 26.94 -7.75 21.25
C PHE A 263 27.38 -7.36 19.84
N GLY A 264 27.82 -8.32 19.03
CA GLY A 264 28.09 -8.17 17.61
C GLY A 264 26.91 -8.64 16.77
N TRP A 265 26.32 -7.75 15.97
CA TRP A 265 25.43 -8.18 14.89
C TRP A 265 26.34 -8.71 13.77
N GLY A 266 26.26 -10.00 13.44
CA GLY A 266 27.25 -10.78 12.68
C GLY A 266 27.55 -10.40 11.23
N ASP A 267 27.81 -9.12 10.94
CA ASP A 267 28.44 -8.67 9.68
C ASP A 267 29.88 -8.15 9.88
N HIS A 268 30.35 -7.95 11.12
CA HIS A 268 31.77 -7.74 11.46
C HIS A 268 32.05 -8.15 12.92
N ALA A 269 32.30 -9.43 13.19
CA ALA A 269 33.00 -9.83 14.41
C ALA A 269 34.47 -9.44 14.30
N MET A 270 34.85 -8.36 14.97
CA MET A 270 36.25 -8.02 15.20
C MET A 270 36.52 -8.07 16.70
N LEU A 271 37.46 -8.91 17.11
CA LEU A 271 38.07 -8.82 18.43
C LEU A 271 39.07 -7.66 18.36
N ALA A 272 38.85 -6.60 19.13
CA ALA A 272 39.80 -5.50 19.27
C ALA A 272 40.42 -5.59 20.68
N VAL A 273 41.67 -6.05 20.74
CA VAL A 273 42.50 -5.86 21.93
C VAL A 273 43.02 -4.43 21.86
N VAL A 274 42.68 -3.59 22.84
CA VAL A 274 43.31 -2.28 23.01
C VAL A 274 44.64 -2.51 23.74
N GLU A 275 45.69 -2.82 22.98
CA GLU A 275 47.06 -2.62 23.45
C GLU A 275 47.54 -1.28 22.88
N ASP A 276 48.23 -0.49 23.71
CA ASP A 276 48.82 0.80 23.35
C ASP A 276 49.41 0.75 21.93
N ASP A 277 48.85 1.58 21.04
CA ASP A 277 49.30 1.92 19.69
C ASP A 277 49.40 0.83 18.58
N ASP A 278 48.86 -0.38 18.73
CA ASP A 278 48.70 -1.29 17.55
C ASP A 278 47.55 -2.32 17.73
N VAL A 279 46.63 -2.38 16.76
CA VAL A 279 45.46 -3.28 16.78
C VAL A 279 45.85 -4.68 16.30
N GLY A 280 46.03 -5.63 17.22
CA GLY A 280 46.22 -7.06 16.94
C GLY A 280 44.90 -7.85 16.94
N VAL A 281 44.67 -8.66 15.91
CA VAL A 281 43.44 -9.47 15.71
C VAL A 281 43.65 -10.90 16.23
N ILE A 282 42.79 -11.39 17.14
CA ILE A 282 42.73 -12.80 17.54
C ILE A 282 41.26 -13.25 17.58
N GLY A 283 40.88 -14.24 16.77
CA GLY A 283 39.55 -14.86 16.84
C GLY A 283 39.50 -15.91 17.96
N VAL A 284 38.43 -15.89 18.77
CA VAL A 284 38.18 -16.93 19.77
C VAL A 284 36.99 -17.76 19.31
N ASP A 285 37.22 -19.06 19.16
CA ASP A 285 36.24 -20.07 18.77
C ASP A 285 35.25 -20.33 19.93
N ASP A 286 33.96 -20.48 19.62
CA ASP A 286 32.85 -20.61 20.60
C ASP A 286 33.04 -21.77 21.61
N ASP A 287 33.86 -22.76 21.27
CA ASP A 287 34.13 -23.94 22.10
C ASP A 287 35.18 -23.71 23.23
N ALA A 288 35.91 -22.59 23.22
CA ALA A 288 36.99 -22.35 24.19
C ALA A 288 36.50 -21.83 25.56
N LEU A 289 35.37 -21.14 25.61
CA LEU A 289 34.84 -20.48 26.83
C LEU A 289 33.99 -21.41 27.72
N MET A 290 33.63 -22.61 27.24
CA MET A 290 32.77 -23.56 27.96
C MET A 290 33.53 -24.61 28.81
N ARG A 291 34.85 -24.51 28.95
CA ARG A 291 35.60 -25.43 29.83
C ARG A 291 35.46 -24.99 31.29
N THR A 292 34.55 -25.63 32.00
CA THR A 292 34.51 -25.63 33.47
C THR A 292 35.82 -26.20 34.05
N PRO A 293 36.33 -25.66 35.18
CA PRO A 293 37.39 -26.34 35.91
C PRO A 293 36.81 -27.64 36.46
N ARG A 294 37.36 -28.78 36.03
CA ARG A 294 37.11 -30.05 36.71
C ARG A 294 37.71 -29.96 38.12
N SER A 295 36.86 -30.07 39.14
CA SER A 295 37.24 -30.65 40.44
C SER A 295 37.26 -32.16 40.34
#